data_AF-N6UMI1-F1
#
_entry.id   AF-N6UMI1-F1
#
_cell.length_a   1.000
_cell.length_b   1.000
_cell.length_c   1.000
_cell.angle_alpha   90.00
_cell.angle_beta   90.00
_cell.angle_gamma   90.00
#
_symmetry.space_group_name_H-M   'P 1'
#
loop_
_entity.id
_entity.type
_entity.pdbx_description
1 polymer ?
#
loop_
_entity_poly.entity_id
_entity_poly.type
_entity_poly.pdbx_seq_one_letter_code
_entity_poly.pdbx_strand_id
1 'polypeptide(L)'
;MATILGGIYDVYRDLLDNKSDQRVKGWFLMSSPLPTLCICLTYVYIVKVLGPKLMENRKPFELKRVLIYYNLFQVIFSTWLFYEASVSGWLNHYSLKCQPVDYSLSPLAVRMVHGCWWYYISKFSEFFDTLPTINVGMKDKVKKEKEVEEGDKET
;
A
#
# COMPACT_ATOMS: atom_id res chain seq x y z
N MET A 1 23.09 27.85 -3.71
CA MET A 1 22.67 26.46 -4.01
C MET A 1 23.25 25.45 -3.02
N ALA A 2 24.57 25.42 -2.78
CA ALA A 2 25.19 24.47 -1.85
C ALA A 2 24.76 24.63 -0.38
N THR A 3 24.59 25.86 0.11
CA THR A 3 24.14 26.13 1.50
C THR A 3 22.70 25.74 1.78
N ILE A 4 21.82 25.90 0.78
CA ILE A 4 20.41 25.50 0.90
C ILE A 4 20.28 23.97 0.88
N LEU A 5 21.03 23.30 0.00
CA LEU A 5 21.07 21.84 -0.06
C LEU A 5 21.65 21.22 1.23
N GLY A 6 22.71 21.80 1.77
CA GLY A 6 23.28 21.39 3.06
C GLY A 6 22.27 21.54 4.21
N GLY A 7 21.60 22.69 4.31
CA GLY A 7 20.57 22.91 5.34
C GLY A 7 19.38 21.95 5.23
N ILE A 8 18.92 21.65 4.01
CA ILE A 8 17.84 20.65 3.81
C ILE A 8 18.31 19.25 4.20
N TYR A 9 19.55 18.89 3.86
CA TYR A 9 20.14 17.60 4.21
C TYR A 9 20.25 17.42 5.73
N ASP A 10 20.72 18.46 6.43
CA ASP A 10 20.88 18.44 7.88
C ASP A 10 19.54 18.34 8.60
N VAL A 11 18.52 19.07 8.13
CA VAL A 11 17.13 18.95 8.66
C VAL A 11 16.56 17.56 8.38
N TYR A 12 16.78 17.02 7.19
CA TYR A 12 16.32 15.67 6.84
C TYR A 12 16.95 14.61 7.75
N ARG A 13 18.27 14.71 7.98
CA ARG A 13 19.02 13.85 8.91
C ARG A 13 18.52 13.99 10.34
N ASP A 14 18.33 15.22 10.82
CA ASP A 14 17.84 15.46 12.18
C ASP A 14 16.44 14.88 12.41
N LEU A 15 15.53 15.02 11.45
CA LEU A 15 14.19 14.44 11.54
C LEU A 15 14.21 12.91 11.58
N LEU A 16 15.08 12.27 10.77
CA LEU A 16 15.16 10.81 10.69
C LEU A 16 15.93 10.19 11.85
N ASP A 17 17.05 10.79 12.25
CA ASP A 17 17.93 10.20 13.25
C ASP A 17 17.55 10.63 14.68
N ASN A 18 17.08 11.86 14.90
CA ASN A 18 16.78 12.39 16.24
C ASN A 18 15.30 12.45 16.61
N LYS A 19 14.39 12.68 15.65
CA LYS A 19 12.94 12.79 15.92
C LYS A 19 12.16 11.49 15.67
N SER A 20 12.73 10.54 14.94
CA SER A 20 12.09 9.26 14.65
C SER A 20 12.10 8.32 15.85
N ASP A 21 11.10 7.45 15.92
CA ASP A 21 11.03 6.40 16.94
C ASP A 21 12.18 5.40 16.74
N GLN A 22 13.10 5.35 17.70
CA GLN A 22 14.26 4.48 17.62
C GLN A 22 13.89 2.98 17.66
N ARG A 23 12.69 2.62 18.14
CA ARG A 23 12.23 1.22 18.26
C ARG A 23 12.05 0.55 16.90
N VAL A 24 11.74 1.32 15.86
CA VAL A 24 11.53 0.80 14.49
C VAL A 24 12.79 0.93 13.62
N LYS A 25 13.90 1.41 14.19
CA LYS A 25 15.15 1.60 13.45
C LYS A 25 15.67 0.25 12.95
N GLY A 26 15.90 0.15 11.65
CA GLY A 26 16.35 -1.09 10.99
C GLY A 26 15.22 -2.02 10.55
N TRP A 27 13.95 -1.68 10.81
CA TRP A 27 12.83 -2.44 10.24
C TRP A 27 12.74 -2.22 8.73
N PHE A 28 12.21 -3.22 8.02
CA PHE A 28 12.07 -3.17 6.58
C PHE A 28 11.24 -1.94 6.15
N LEU A 29 11.79 -1.16 5.21
CA LEU A 29 11.26 0.11 4.69
C LEU A 29 11.16 1.27 5.71
N MET A 30 11.73 1.13 6.92
CA MET A 30 11.66 2.16 7.97
C MET A 30 12.96 2.97 8.13
N SER A 31 13.97 2.70 7.29
CA SER A 31 15.26 3.41 7.32
C SER A 31 15.20 4.79 6.66
N SER A 32 14.36 4.95 5.64
CA SER A 32 14.06 6.24 5.01
C SER A 32 12.71 6.17 4.32
N PRO A 33 12.02 7.30 4.11
CA PRO A 33 10.77 7.34 3.34
C PRO A 33 10.99 7.13 1.82
N LEU A 34 12.23 7.23 1.34
CA LEU A 34 12.55 7.18 -0.09
C LEU A 34 12.18 5.84 -0.75
N PRO A 35 12.54 4.66 -0.18
CA PRO A 35 12.09 3.36 -0.71
C PRO A 35 10.57 3.25 -0.87
N THR A 36 9.80 3.73 0.12
CA THR A 36 8.33 3.74 0.05
C THR A 36 7.83 4.59 -1.10
N LEU A 37 8.37 5.80 -1.25
CA LEU A 37 8.01 6.71 -2.34
C LEU A 37 8.35 6.10 -3.70
N CYS A 38 9.52 5.47 -3.84
CA CYS A 38 9.89 4.75 -5.05
C CYS A 38 8.87 3.66 -5.39
N ILE A 39 8.47 2.83 -4.42
CA ILE A 39 7.46 1.78 -4.62
C ILE A 39 6.13 2.38 -5.08
N CYS A 40 5.66 3.44 -4.43
CA CYS A 40 4.41 4.12 -4.81
C CYS A 40 4.46 4.70 -6.24
N LEU A 41 5.57 5.36 -6.60
CA LEU A 41 5.75 5.94 -7.94
C LEU A 41 5.83 4.85 -9.02
N THR A 42 6.61 3.80 -8.78
CA THR A 42 6.71 2.66 -9.68
C THR A 42 5.35 1.97 -9.84
N TYR A 43 4.59 1.82 -8.76
CA TYR A 43 3.24 1.27 -8.80
C TYR A 43 2.29 2.11 -9.68
N VAL A 44 2.27 3.43 -9.49
CA VAL A 44 1.44 4.34 -10.31
C VAL A 44 1.83 4.23 -11.79
N TYR A 45 3.13 4.20 -12.09
CA TYR A 45 3.62 4.01 -13.44
C TYR A 45 3.16 2.69 -14.06
N ILE A 46 3.25 1.58 -13.30
CA ILE A 46 2.83 0.26 -13.75
C ILE A 46 1.32 0.26 -14.04
N VAL A 47 0.49 0.78 -13.13
CA VAL A 47 -0.98 0.74 -13.26
C VAL A 47 -1.48 1.66 -14.38
N LYS A 48 -0.92 2.87 -14.51
CA LYS A 48 -1.42 3.89 -15.45
C LYS A 48 -0.85 3.76 -16.84
N VAL A 49 0.40 3.35 -16.98
CA VAL A 49 1.12 3.38 -18.27
C VAL A 49 1.39 1.96 -18.75
N LEU A 50 2.09 1.15 -17.96
CA LEU A 50 2.56 -0.15 -18.40
C LEU A 50 1.42 -1.17 -18.57
N GLY A 51 0.47 -1.19 -17.63
CA GLY A 51 -0.68 -2.09 -17.62
C GLY A 51 -1.52 -1.99 -18.88
N PRO A 52 -2.06 -0.80 -19.22
CA PRO A 52 -2.83 -0.60 -20.45
C PRO A 52 -2.02 -0.92 -21.71
N LYS A 53 -0.74 -0.50 -21.77
CA LYS A 53 0.14 -0.72 -22.93
C LYS A 53 0.45 -2.20 -23.18
N LEU A 54 0.64 -2.98 -22.12
CA LEU A 54 0.88 -4.43 -22.23
C LEU A 54 -0.39 -5.19 -22.63
N MET A 55 -1.57 -4.68 -22.26
CA MET A 55 -2.87 -5.31 -22.51
C MET A 55 -3.50 -4.93 -23.85
N GLU A 56 -2.98 -3.93 -24.56
CA GLU A 56 -3.45 -3.55 -25.91
C GLU A 56 -3.37 -4.72 -26.90
N ASN A 57 -2.35 -5.58 -26.78
CA ASN A 57 -2.10 -6.68 -27.71
C ASN A 57 -2.47 -8.06 -27.15
N ARG A 58 -3.21 -8.12 -26.02
CA ARG A 58 -3.50 -9.38 -25.32
C ARG A 58 -4.95 -9.47 -24.87
N LYS A 59 -5.53 -10.67 -24.96
CA LYS A 59 -6.87 -10.94 -24.43
C LYS A 59 -6.86 -10.83 -22.89
N PRO A 60 -7.93 -10.30 -22.30
CA PRO A 60 -8.01 -10.06 -20.86
C PRO A 60 -8.03 -11.37 -20.06
N PHE A 61 -7.33 -11.38 -18.93
CA PHE A 61 -7.14 -12.58 -18.11
C PHE A 61 -8.40 -12.93 -17.30
N GLU A 62 -8.59 -14.21 -17.00
CA GLU A 62 -9.63 -14.68 -16.08
C GLU A 62 -9.04 -14.85 -14.66
N LEU A 63 -9.01 -13.75 -13.90
CA LEU A 63 -8.41 -13.72 -12.56
C LEU A 63 -9.40 -14.05 -11.43
N LYS A 64 -10.61 -14.55 -11.75
CA LYS A 64 -11.70 -14.74 -10.77
C LYS A 64 -11.27 -15.54 -9.53
N ARG A 65 -10.60 -16.68 -9.74
CA ARG A 65 -10.18 -17.56 -8.63
C ARG A 65 -9.09 -16.92 -7.77
N VAL A 66 -8.10 -16.28 -8.42
CA VAL A 66 -7.03 -15.56 -7.72
C VAL A 66 -7.61 -14.43 -6.86
N LEU A 67 -8.58 -13.69 -7.40
CA LEU A 67 -9.23 -12.59 -6.71
C LEU A 67 -10.01 -13.03 -5.47
N ILE A 68 -10.68 -14.19 -5.53
CA ILE A 68 -11.41 -14.75 -4.39
C ILE A 68 -10.43 -15.09 -3.25
N TYR A 69 -9.34 -15.80 -3.55
CA TYR A 69 -8.33 -16.14 -2.53
C TYR A 69 -7.63 -14.91 -1.97
N TYR A 70 -7.34 -13.93 -2.83
CA TYR A 70 -6.75 -12.65 -2.43
C TYR A 70 -7.66 -11.89 -1.44
N ASN A 71 -8.94 -11.72 -1.77
CA ASN A 71 -9.89 -11.04 -0.89
C ASN A 71 -10.07 -11.79 0.44
N LEU A 72 -10.10 -13.13 0.41
CA LEU A 72 -10.17 -13.93 1.64
C LEU A 72 -8.94 -13.72 2.53
N PHE A 73 -7.74 -13.75 1.94
CA PHE A 73 -6.49 -13.46 2.65
C PHE A 73 -6.53 -12.05 3.26
N GLN A 74 -6.99 -11.06 2.50
CA GLN A 74 -7.04 -9.67 2.97
C GLN A 74 -8.02 -9.48 4.13
N VAL A 75 -9.16 -10.17 4.12
CA VAL A 75 -10.10 -10.18 5.26
C VAL A 75 -9.43 -10.79 6.49
N ILE A 76 -8.83 -11.97 6.36
CA ILE A 76 -8.14 -12.64 7.49
C ILE A 76 -7.05 -11.74 8.06
N PHE A 77 -6.23 -11.14 7.19
CA PHE A 77 -5.14 -10.26 7.60
C PHE A 77 -5.65 -8.99 8.29
N SER A 78 -6.72 -8.38 7.78
CA SER A 78 -7.33 -7.20 8.38
C SER A 78 -7.98 -7.51 9.73
N THR A 79 -8.62 -8.67 9.87
CA THR A 79 -9.18 -9.13 11.15
C THR A 79 -8.08 -9.37 12.18
N TRP A 80 -6.95 -9.96 11.77
CA TRP A 80 -5.80 -10.14 12.65
C TRP A 80 -5.20 -8.81 13.11
N LEU A 81 -5.04 -7.83 12.21
CA LEU A 81 -4.58 -6.48 12.56
C LEU A 81 -5.54 -5.78 13.53
N PHE A 82 -6.85 -5.93 13.31
CA PHE A 82 -7.87 -5.38 14.20
C PHE A 82 -7.78 -6.01 15.61
N TYR A 83 -7.55 -7.33 15.68
CA TYR A 83 -7.32 -8.03 16.95
C TYR A 83 -6.06 -7.51 17.67
N GLU A 84 -4.94 -7.38 16.96
CA GLU A 84 -3.70 -6.82 17.52
C GLU A 84 -3.89 -5.40 18.05
N ALA A 85 -4.57 -4.52 17.31
CA ALA A 85 -4.87 -3.15 17.74
C ALA A 85 -5.81 -3.13 18.96
N SER A 86 -6.81 -3.99 18.98
CA SER A 86 -7.81 -4.10 20.06
C SER A 86 -7.17 -4.51 21.39
N VAL A 87 -6.34 -5.57 21.35
CA VAL A 87 -5.64 -6.09 22.52
C VAL A 87 -4.56 -5.12 23.00
N SER A 88 -3.87 -4.44 22.07
CA SER A 88 -2.78 -3.51 22.39
C SER A 88 -3.24 -2.15 22.90
N GLY A 89 -4.54 -1.87 23.01
CA GLY A 89 -4.97 -0.62 23.64
C GLY A 89 -6.45 -0.38 23.64
N TRP A 90 -7.07 -0.43 22.46
CA TRP A 90 -8.41 0.14 22.22
C TRP A 90 -9.53 -0.48 23.06
N LEU A 91 -9.41 -1.75 23.47
CA LEU A 91 -10.44 -2.42 24.27
C LEU A 91 -10.18 -2.48 25.78
N ASN A 92 -8.92 -2.36 26.24
CA ASN A 92 -8.57 -2.60 27.64
C ASN A 92 -7.89 -1.42 28.34
N HIS A 93 -7.11 -0.61 27.62
CA HIS A 93 -6.14 0.30 28.25
C HIS A 93 -6.26 1.75 27.78
N TYR A 94 -6.86 2.00 26.61
CA TYR A 94 -6.95 3.34 26.03
C TYR A 94 -8.33 3.94 26.26
N SER A 95 -8.36 5.22 26.63
CA SER A 95 -9.59 6.00 26.51
C SER A 95 -9.83 6.30 25.03
N LEU A 96 -11.09 6.29 24.57
CA LEU A 96 -11.47 6.74 23.22
C LEU A 96 -11.32 8.27 23.02
N LYS A 97 -10.61 8.94 23.93
CA LYS A 97 -10.21 10.35 23.88
C LYS A 97 -8.77 10.47 23.39
N CYS A 98 -8.21 11.69 23.43
CA CYS A 98 -6.81 11.91 23.07
C CYS A 98 -5.89 11.10 24.00
N GLN A 99 -5.28 10.05 23.46
CA GLN A 99 -4.28 9.24 24.14
C GLN A 99 -2.90 9.52 23.52
N PRO A 100 -1.90 9.95 24.30
CA PRO A 100 -0.56 10.16 23.79
C PRO A 100 0.09 8.82 23.39
N VAL A 101 1.00 8.88 22.42
CA VAL A 101 1.80 7.72 22.02
C VAL A 101 2.75 7.35 23.15
N ASP A 102 2.72 6.08 23.56
CA ASP A 102 3.68 5.53 24.52
C ASP A 102 4.95 5.08 23.80
N TYR A 103 6.04 5.82 24.04
CA TYR A 103 7.37 5.53 23.51
C TYR A 103 8.19 4.57 24.40
N SER A 104 7.62 4.07 25.50
CA SER A 104 8.28 3.11 26.37
C SER A 104 8.54 1.76 25.68
N LEU A 105 9.44 0.96 26.26
CA LEU A 105 9.69 -0.42 25.87
C LEU A 105 8.76 -1.41 26.59
N SER A 106 7.59 -0.94 27.05
CA SER A 106 6.60 -1.83 27.64
C SER A 106 6.16 -2.88 26.61
N PRO A 107 5.85 -4.13 27.02
CA PRO A 107 5.49 -5.19 26.09
C PRO A 107 4.26 -4.83 25.26
N LEU A 108 3.38 -4.01 25.82
CA LEU A 108 2.13 -3.55 25.20
C LEU A 108 2.40 -2.44 24.16
N ALA A 109 3.29 -1.49 24.46
CA ALA A 109 3.70 -0.47 23.51
C ALA A 109 4.49 -1.06 22.32
N VAL A 110 5.38 -2.03 22.58
CA VAL A 110 6.13 -2.73 21.53
C VAL A 110 5.18 -3.53 20.63
N ARG A 111 4.19 -4.20 21.20
CA ARG A 111 3.14 -4.90 20.44
C ARG A 111 2.34 -3.95 19.53
N MET A 112 1.97 -2.77 20.04
CA MET A 112 1.32 -1.73 19.24
C MET A 112 2.20 -1.29 18.07
N VAL A 113 3.49 -1.04 18.31
CA VAL A 113 4.44 -0.63 17.24
C VAL A 113 4.57 -1.71 16.16
N HIS A 114 4.65 -2.99 16.54
CA HIS A 114 4.63 -4.10 15.58
C HIS A 114 3.32 -4.16 14.78
N GLY A 115 2.18 -3.96 15.44
CA GLY A 115 0.88 -3.85 14.78
C GLY A 115 0.81 -2.70 13.77
N CYS A 116 1.32 -1.52 14.13
CA CYS A 116 1.42 -0.37 13.22
C CYS A 116 2.31 -0.65 12.02
N TRP A 117 3.44 -1.35 12.21
CA TRP A 117 4.30 -1.73 11.09
C TRP A 117 3.66 -2.79 10.20
N TRP A 118 2.98 -3.80 10.75
CA TRP A 118 2.22 -4.76 9.94
C TRP A 118 1.06 -4.12 9.17
N TYR A 119 0.40 -3.11 9.75
CA TYR A 119 -0.58 -2.28 9.06
C TYR A 119 0.06 -1.48 7.92
N TYR A 120 1.25 -0.92 8.14
CA TYR A 120 2.00 -0.27 7.07
C TYR A 120 2.35 -1.26 5.93
N ILE A 121 2.73 -2.50 6.26
CA ILE A 121 2.95 -3.54 5.25
C ILE A 121 1.64 -3.94 4.53
N SER A 122 0.49 -3.96 5.24
CA SER A 122 -0.83 -4.24 4.66
C SER A 122 -1.15 -3.31 3.50
N LYS A 123 -0.74 -2.04 3.59
CA LYS A 123 -0.99 -1.05 2.55
C LYS A 123 -0.32 -1.38 1.22
N PHE A 124 0.83 -2.05 1.22
CA PHE A 124 1.42 -2.53 -0.03
C PHE A 124 0.66 -3.71 -0.61
N SER A 125 0.02 -4.55 0.23
CA SER A 125 -0.81 -5.63 -0.29
C SER A 125 -2.05 -5.08 -1.00
N GLU A 126 -2.65 -4.01 -0.48
CA GLU A 126 -3.82 -3.33 -1.10
C GLU A 126 -3.53 -2.79 -2.51
N PHE A 127 -2.28 -2.48 -2.85
CA PHE A 127 -1.91 -2.05 -4.21
C PHE A 127 -2.22 -3.12 -5.27
N PHE A 128 -2.22 -4.40 -4.91
CA PHE A 128 -2.54 -5.47 -5.88
C PHE A 128 -4.02 -5.47 -6.30
N ASP A 129 -4.91 -4.84 -5.54
CA ASP A 129 -6.35 -4.76 -5.85
C ASP A 129 -6.68 -3.92 -7.10
N THR A 130 -5.73 -3.15 -7.63
CA THR A 130 -5.94 -2.40 -8.88
C THR A 130 -5.71 -3.23 -10.15
N LEU A 131 -4.98 -4.34 -10.08
CA LEU A 131 -4.71 -5.20 -11.24
C LEU A 131 -6.00 -5.76 -11.89
N PRO A 132 -7.00 -6.23 -11.11
CA PRO A 132 -8.29 -6.63 -11.64
C PRO A 132 -9.03 -5.47 -12.33
N THR A 133 -8.98 -4.26 -11.78
CA THR A 133 -9.65 -3.08 -12.36
C THR A 133 -9.09 -2.74 -13.74
N ILE A 134 -7.77 -2.79 -13.91
CA ILE A 134 -7.13 -2.61 -15.23
C ILE A 134 -7.65 -3.68 -16.19
N ASN A 135 -7.71 -4.94 -15.75
CA ASN A 135 -8.16 -6.04 -16.59
C ASN A 135 -9.65 -5.94 -16.98
N VAL A 136 -10.51 -5.44 -16.09
CA VAL A 136 -11.94 -5.18 -16.39
C VAL A 136 -12.10 -3.99 -17.35
N GLY A 137 -11.43 -2.87 -17.09
CA GLY A 137 -11.52 -1.70 -17.97
C GLY A 137 -11.06 -1.98 -19.41
N MET A 138 -10.10 -2.90 -19.59
CA MET A 138 -9.66 -3.34 -20.92
C MET A 138 -10.60 -4.35 -21.57
N LYS A 139 -11.33 -5.19 -20.81
CA LYS A 139 -12.41 -6.04 -21.34
C LYS A 139 -13.45 -5.20 -22.06
N ASP A 140 -13.84 -4.08 -21.46
CA ASP A 140 -14.86 -3.19 -22.02
C ASP A 140 -14.38 -2.50 -23.30
N LYS A 141 -13.08 -2.15 -23.40
CA LYS A 141 -12.50 -1.59 -24.62
C LYS A 141 -12.48 -2.58 -25.78
N VAL A 142 -11.97 -3.78 -25.56
CA VAL A 142 -11.90 -4.83 -26.60
C VAL A 142 -13.30 -5.23 -27.07
N LYS A 143 -14.30 -5.21 -26.18
CA LYS A 143 -15.70 -5.46 -26.58
C LYS A 143 -16.22 -4.38 -27.52
N LYS A 144 -15.98 -3.10 -27.20
CA LYS A 144 -16.39 -1.96 -28.04
C LYS A 144 -15.72 -1.97 -29.41
N GLU A 145 -14.42 -2.27 -29.49
CA GLU A 145 -13.70 -2.36 -30.77
C GLU A 145 -14.31 -3.42 -31.69
N LYS A 146 -14.69 -4.58 -31.14
CA LYS A 146 -15.37 -5.63 -31.91
C LYS A 146 -16.77 -5.23 -32.35
N GLU A 147 -17.54 -4.55 -31.49
CA GLU A 147 -18.88 -4.04 -31.85
C GLU A 147 -18.79 -3.01 -32.98
N VAL A 148 -17.75 -2.16 -33.00
CA VAL A 148 -17.49 -1.21 -34.10
C VAL A 148 -17.07 -1.94 -35.38
N GLU A 149 -16.17 -2.92 -35.29
CA GLU A 149 -15.75 -3.72 -36.46
C GLU A 149 -16.86 -4.60 -37.06
N GLU A 150 -17.83 -5.05 -36.26
CA GLU A 150 -18.99 -5.79 -36.74
C GLU A 150 -20.03 -4.85 -37.40
N GLY A 151 -20.26 -3.66 -36.84
CA GLY A 151 -21.15 -2.66 -37.43
C GLY A 151 -20.67 -2.12 -38.79
N ASP A 152 -19.36 -1.97 -38.98
CA ASP A 152 -18.77 -1.53 -40.26
C ASP A 152 -18.84 -2.61 -41.36
N LYS A 153 -19.09 -3.89 -41.01
CA LYS A 153 -19.23 -4.99 -41.98
C LYS A 153 -20.66 -5.20 -42.48
N GLU A 154 -21.65 -4.65 -41.80
CA GLU A 154 -23.07 -4.73 -42.19
C GLU A 154 -23.54 -3.55 -43.06
N THR A 155 -22.66 -2.58 -43.36
CA THR A 155 -22.94 -1.40 -44.20
C THR A 155 -22.21 -1.49 -45.55
#